data_AF-A0AAV6YG70-F1
#
_entry.id   AF-A0AAV6YG70-F1
#
_cell.length_a   1.000
_cell.length_b   1.000
_cell.length_c   1.000
_cell.angle_alpha   90.00
_cell.angle_beta   90.00
_cell.angle_gamma   90.00
#
_symmetry.space_group_name_H-M   'P 1'
#
loop_
_entity.id
_entity.type
_entity.pdbx_description
1 polymer ?
#
loop_
_entity_poly.entity_id
_entity_poly.type
_entity_poly.pdbx_seq_one_letter_code
_entity_poly.pdbx_strand_id
1 'polypeptide(L)'
;MLIYGEYCSHIEFSQKTLDQLMATRDEVRQKIEECSMKVQDGKFKLQDLMVVPMQRVLKYHLLLKELLSHTGDGPELHTLKEALEAMQDLAMYINEVKRDKETLKKISDFQNSIENLQVNLVEFGRPKIDGELKVRSIVNQAKQDRYLFLFDKVVIVCKRKGDNFELKEIIELLYHKMSDDPTYNKDIKK
;
A
#
# COMPACT_ATOMS: atom_id res chain seq x y z
N MET A 1 -17.80 -6.23 -8.51
CA MET A 1 -16.78 -5.15 -8.51
C MET A 1 -15.44 -5.56 -7.89
N LEU A 2 -15.39 -6.57 -7.01
CA LEU A 2 -14.17 -7.02 -6.29
C LEU A 2 -13.04 -7.55 -7.21
N ILE A 3 -13.37 -8.08 -8.39
CA ILE A 3 -12.42 -8.72 -9.33
C ILE A 3 -11.34 -7.73 -9.83
N TYR A 4 -11.70 -6.45 -10.02
CA TYR A 4 -10.73 -5.44 -10.47
C TYR A 4 -9.71 -5.09 -9.40
N GLY A 5 -10.09 -5.12 -8.12
CA GLY A 5 -9.14 -4.93 -7.02
C GLY A 5 -8.06 -6.00 -7.04
N GLU A 6 -8.45 -7.27 -7.20
CA GLU A 6 -7.52 -8.39 -7.30
C GLU A 6 -6.61 -8.25 -8.52
N TYR A 7 -7.17 -7.98 -9.70
CA TYR A 7 -6.41 -7.77 -10.94
C TYR A 7 -5.37 -6.65 -10.80
N CYS A 8 -5.80 -5.47 -10.35
CA CYS A 8 -4.93 -4.31 -10.16
C CYS A 8 -3.84 -4.58 -9.12
N SER A 9 -4.13 -5.33 -8.06
CA SER A 9 -3.13 -5.66 -7.05
C SER A 9 -2.05 -6.64 -7.55
N HIS A 10 -2.35 -7.47 -8.56
CA HIS A 10 -1.44 -8.48 -9.09
C HIS A 10 -0.75 -8.07 -10.41
N ILE A 11 -1.14 -6.94 -11.00
CA ILE A 11 -0.67 -6.57 -12.34
C ILE A 11 0.84 -6.37 -12.39
N GLU A 12 1.42 -5.70 -11.39
CA GLU A 12 2.86 -5.45 -11.30
C GLU A 12 3.65 -6.75 -11.16
N PHE A 13 3.14 -7.68 -10.36
CA PHE A 13 3.75 -9.01 -10.20
C PHE A 13 3.68 -9.79 -11.52
N SER A 14 2.50 -9.80 -12.15
CA SER A 14 2.27 -10.51 -13.42
C SER A 14 3.16 -9.99 -14.55
N GLN A 15 3.35 -8.66 -14.63
CA GLN A 15 4.26 -8.05 -15.59
C GLN A 15 5.73 -8.45 -15.33
N LYS A 16 6.18 -8.43 -14.07
CA LYS A 16 7.54 -8.89 -13.71
C LYS A 16 7.76 -10.37 -14.04
N THR A 17 6.77 -11.23 -13.76
CA THR A 17 6.85 -12.64 -14.13
C THR A 17 6.93 -12.81 -15.64
N LEU A 18 6.17 -12.03 -16.41
CA LEU A 18 6.24 -12.05 -17.86
C LEU A 18 7.63 -11.62 -18.37
N ASP A 19 8.20 -10.55 -17.81
CA ASP A 19 9.56 -10.10 -18.15
C ASP A 19 10.60 -11.19 -17.88
N GLN A 20 10.53 -11.82 -16.70
CA GLN A 20 11.42 -12.91 -16.33
C GLN A 20 11.30 -14.11 -17.28
N LEU A 21 10.07 -14.48 -17.66
CA LEU A 21 9.84 -15.59 -18.58
C LEU A 21 10.36 -15.27 -19.99
N MET A 22 10.15 -14.05 -20.48
CA MET A 22 10.69 -13.63 -21.79
C MET A 22 12.22 -13.57 -21.78
N ALA A 23 12.84 -13.22 -20.65
CA ALA A 23 14.30 -13.17 -20.52
C ALA A 23 14.95 -14.56 -20.39
N THR A 24 14.25 -15.53 -19.82
CA THR A 24 14.81 -16.87 -19.51
C THR A 24 14.42 -17.94 -20.51
N ARG A 25 13.33 -17.77 -21.27
CA ARG A 25 12.79 -18.79 -22.16
C ARG A 25 12.54 -18.22 -23.56
N ASP A 26 13.44 -18.55 -24.48
CA ASP A 26 13.38 -18.07 -25.88
C ASP A 26 12.08 -18.46 -26.59
N GLU A 27 11.57 -19.68 -26.37
CA GLU A 27 10.30 -20.15 -26.93
C GLU A 27 9.13 -19.24 -26.52
N VAL A 28 9.09 -18.79 -25.25
CA VAL A 28 8.04 -17.93 -24.72
C VAL A 28 8.14 -16.55 -25.35
N ARG A 29 9.35 -15.99 -25.42
CA ARG A 29 9.61 -14.70 -26.06
C ARG A 29 9.16 -14.71 -27.52
N GLN A 30 9.62 -15.69 -28.30
CA GLN A 30 9.28 -15.80 -29.72
C GLN A 30 7.77 -15.91 -29.92
N LYS A 31 7.08 -16.69 -29.06
CA LYS A 31 5.63 -16.83 -29.17
C LYS A 31 4.88 -15.54 -28.84
N ILE A 32 5.33 -14.79 -27.84
CA ILE A 32 4.74 -13.50 -27.48
C ILE A 32 4.93 -12.48 -28.60
N GLU A 33 6.12 -12.42 -29.21
CA GLU A 33 6.39 -11.56 -30.35
C GLU A 33 5.53 -11.93 -31.57
N GLU A 34 5.40 -13.22 -31.88
CA GLU A 34 4.52 -13.72 -32.95
C GLU A 34 3.06 -13.32 -32.70
N CYS A 35 2.57 -13.49 -31.46
CA CYS A 35 1.22 -13.08 -31.07
C CYS A 35 1.03 -11.56 -31.14
N SER A 36 2.03 -10.77 -30.74
CA SER A 36 1.99 -9.31 -30.82
C SER A 36 1.90 -8.87 -32.28
N MET A 37 2.67 -9.46 -33.19
CA MET A 37 2.58 -9.15 -34.63
C MET A 37 1.22 -9.51 -35.22
N LYS A 38 0.58 -10.59 -34.77
CA LYS A 38 -0.78 -10.97 -35.21
C LYS A 38 -1.87 -10.02 -34.71
N VAL A 39 -1.61 -9.26 -33.64
CA VAL A 39 -2.59 -8.36 -33.01
C VAL A 39 -2.22 -6.91 -33.29
N GLN A 40 -2.98 -6.25 -34.15
CA GLN A 40 -2.76 -4.85 -34.54
C GLN A 40 -1.33 -4.57 -35.03
N ASP A 41 -0.76 -5.49 -35.81
CA ASP A 41 0.57 -5.38 -36.44
C ASP A 41 1.69 -5.03 -35.44
N GLY A 42 1.65 -5.58 -34.21
CA GLY A 42 2.68 -5.34 -33.20
C GLY A 42 2.63 -3.95 -32.57
N LYS A 43 1.56 -3.19 -32.78
CA LYS A 43 1.41 -1.82 -32.22
C LYS A 43 1.43 -1.80 -30.69
N PHE A 44 0.97 -2.86 -30.05
CA PHE A 44 0.95 -2.99 -28.60
C PHE A 44 1.61 -4.28 -28.15
N LYS A 45 2.46 -4.18 -27.13
CA LYS A 45 3.01 -5.37 -26.46
C LYS A 45 1.96 -5.95 -25.52
N LEU A 46 2.10 -7.23 -25.18
CA LEU A 46 1.22 -7.89 -24.21
C LEU A 46 1.16 -7.11 -22.87
N GLN A 47 2.30 -6.58 -22.42
CA GLN A 47 2.40 -5.77 -21.20
C GLN A 47 1.56 -4.50 -21.26
N ASP A 48 1.46 -3.85 -22.42
CA ASP A 48 0.63 -2.66 -22.63
C ASP A 48 -0.85 -3.02 -22.55
N LEU A 49 -1.23 -4.18 -23.12
CA LEU A 49 -2.60 -4.68 -23.10
C LEU A 49 -3.04 -5.10 -21.69
N MET A 50 -2.12 -5.63 -20.88
CA MET A 50 -2.37 -6.02 -19.49
C MET A 50 -2.78 -4.82 -18.61
N VAL A 51 -2.35 -3.59 -18.89
CA VAL A 51 -2.78 -2.43 -18.07
C VAL A 51 -4.13 -1.85 -18.50
N VAL A 52 -4.64 -2.22 -19.67
CA VAL A 52 -5.88 -1.66 -20.24
C VAL A 52 -7.11 -1.87 -19.34
N PRO A 53 -7.35 -3.05 -18.71
CA PRO A 53 -8.49 -3.24 -17.82
C PRO A 53 -8.50 -2.27 -16.63
N MET A 54 -7.32 -2.00 -16.04
CA MET A 54 -7.16 -1.00 -14.98
C MET A 54 -7.43 0.41 -15.49
N GLN A 55 -6.89 0.78 -16.66
CA GLN A 55 -7.16 2.09 -17.26
C GLN A 55 -8.64 2.27 -17.60
N ARG A 56 -9.33 1.20 -18.00
CA ARG A 56 -10.74 1.25 -18.39
C ARG A 56 -11.65 1.48 -17.20
N VAL A 57 -11.44 0.76 -16.10
CA VAL A 57 -12.28 0.89 -14.91
C VAL A 57 -12.17 2.29 -14.29
N LEU A 58 -11.00 2.91 -14.36
CA LEU A 58 -10.76 4.29 -13.90
C LEU A 58 -11.30 5.37 -14.85
N LYS A 59 -11.87 5.01 -16.00
CA LYS A 59 -12.48 5.98 -16.94
C LYS A 59 -13.99 6.12 -16.75
N TYR A 60 -14.67 5.15 -16.13
CA TYR A 60 -16.14 5.18 -16.03
C TYR A 60 -16.65 6.40 -15.29
N HIS A 61 -16.06 6.75 -14.13
CA HIS A 61 -16.46 7.94 -13.39
C HIS A 61 -16.20 9.25 -14.17
N LEU A 62 -15.17 9.30 -15.03
CA LEU A 62 -14.90 10.47 -15.88
C LEU A 62 -15.95 10.62 -16.98
N LEU A 63 -16.30 9.50 -17.64
CA LEU A 63 -17.33 9.48 -18.69
C LEU A 63 -18.70 9.83 -18.13
N LEU A 64 -19.06 9.30 -16.94
CA LEU A 64 -20.32 9.63 -16.28
C LEU A 64 -20.36 11.08 -15.81
N LYS A 65 -19.24 11.63 -15.33
CA LYS A 65 -19.14 13.04 -14.96
C LYS A 65 -19.38 13.96 -16.17
N GLU A 66 -18.80 13.62 -17.33
CA GLU A 66 -19.02 14.37 -18.56
C GLU A 66 -20.46 14.19 -19.07
N LEU A 67 -21.00 12.97 -19.03
CA LEU A 67 -22.41 12.77 -19.40
C LEU A 67 -23.35 13.61 -18.51
N LEU A 68 -23.06 13.68 -17.21
CA LEU A 68 -23.86 14.43 -16.25
C LEU A 68 -23.83 15.94 -16.50
N SER A 69 -22.71 16.50 -16.98
CA SER A 69 -22.62 17.93 -17.30
C SER A 69 -23.46 18.34 -18.51
N HIS A 70 -23.80 17.39 -19.40
CA HIS A 70 -24.65 17.61 -20.58
C HIS A 70 -26.08 17.07 -20.42
N THR A 71 -26.44 16.54 -19.25
CA THR A 71 -27.79 16.01 -18.99
C THR A 71 -28.67 17.12 -18.39
N GLY A 72 -29.83 17.37 -19.00
CA GLY A 72 -30.81 18.35 -18.51
C GLY A 72 -31.54 17.90 -17.24
N ASP A 73 -32.32 18.80 -16.65
CA ASP A 73 -33.12 18.48 -15.46
C ASP A 73 -34.22 17.46 -15.80
N GLY A 74 -34.11 16.29 -15.18
CA GLY A 74 -35.03 15.17 -15.37
C GLY A 74 -34.76 14.02 -14.40
N PRO A 75 -35.61 12.98 -14.39
CA PRO A 75 -35.44 11.83 -13.50
C PRO A 75 -34.12 11.06 -13.74
N GLU A 76 -33.58 11.15 -14.96
CA GLU A 76 -32.30 10.54 -15.38
C GLU A 76 -31.10 11.15 -14.63
N LEU A 77 -31.18 12.43 -14.26
CA LEU A 77 -30.11 13.15 -13.56
C LEU A 77 -29.78 12.49 -12.21
N HIS A 78 -30.80 12.07 -11.47
CA HIS A 78 -30.62 11.42 -10.17
C HIS A 78 -29.95 10.05 -10.32
N THR A 79 -30.44 9.23 -11.25
CA THR A 79 -29.88 7.91 -11.57
C THR A 79 -28.42 8.03 -12.01
N LEU A 80 -28.10 9.06 -12.79
CA LEU A 80 -26.74 9.29 -13.27
C LEU A 80 -25.77 9.75 -12.16
N LYS A 81 -26.26 10.52 -11.16
CA LYS A 81 -25.49 10.86 -9.97
C LYS A 81 -25.15 9.64 -9.12
N GLU A 82 -26.13 8.75 -8.90
CA GLU A 82 -25.90 7.49 -8.18
C GLU A 82 -24.90 6.60 -8.91
N ALA A 83 -25.01 6.48 -10.23
CA ALA A 83 -24.06 5.73 -11.03
C ALA A 83 -22.63 6.33 -10.97
N LEU A 84 -22.53 7.66 -10.97
CA LEU A 84 -21.25 8.36 -10.82
C LEU A 84 -20.62 8.07 -9.45
N GLU A 85 -21.38 8.19 -8.37
CA GLU A 85 -20.93 7.89 -7.01
C GLU A 85 -20.42 6.45 -6.90
N ALA A 86 -21.21 5.48 -7.39
CA ALA A 86 -20.79 4.07 -7.39
C ALA A 86 -19.49 3.82 -8.17
N MET A 87 -19.26 4.53 -9.29
CA MET A 87 -18.01 4.42 -10.04
C MET A 87 -16.83 5.14 -9.38
N GLN A 88 -17.08 6.20 -8.62
CA GLN A 88 -16.06 6.86 -7.79
C GLN A 88 -15.65 5.97 -6.63
N ASP A 89 -16.61 5.33 -5.96
CA ASP A 89 -16.37 4.34 -4.91
C ASP A 89 -15.54 3.16 -5.42
N LEU A 90 -15.84 2.67 -6.62
CA LEU A 90 -15.04 1.63 -7.26
C LEU A 90 -13.59 2.07 -7.48
N ALA A 91 -13.37 3.29 -7.96
CA ALA A 91 -12.03 3.83 -8.17
C ALA A 91 -11.27 3.98 -6.84
N MET A 92 -11.93 4.46 -5.78
CA MET A 92 -11.37 4.54 -4.44
C MET A 92 -11.03 3.16 -3.89
N TYR A 93 -11.93 2.19 -4.02
CA TYR A 93 -11.73 0.81 -3.60
C TYR A 93 -10.50 0.18 -4.25
N ILE A 94 -10.32 0.31 -5.57
CA ILE A 94 -9.14 -0.21 -6.27
C ILE A 94 -7.85 0.39 -5.70
N ASN A 95 -7.86 1.68 -5.38
CA ASN A 95 -6.73 2.37 -4.80
C ASN A 95 -6.42 1.88 -3.38
N GLU A 96 -7.44 1.67 -2.55
CA GLU A 96 -7.29 1.11 -1.20
C GLU A 96 -6.77 -0.33 -1.24
N VAL A 97 -7.27 -1.18 -2.14
CA VAL A 97 -6.75 -2.56 -2.29
C VAL A 97 -5.27 -2.57 -2.67
N LYS A 98 -4.85 -1.69 -3.58
CA LYS A 98 -3.43 -1.54 -3.92
C LYS A 98 -2.62 -1.11 -2.69
N ARG A 99 -3.08 -0.07 -1.99
CA ARG A 99 -2.43 0.45 -0.78
C ARG A 99 -2.34 -0.60 0.33
N ASP A 100 -3.37 -1.40 0.52
CA ASP A 100 -3.40 -2.48 1.52
C ASP A 100 -2.37 -3.55 1.20
N LYS A 101 -2.22 -3.91 -0.08
CA LYS A 101 -1.19 -4.88 -0.49
C LYS A 101 0.22 -4.36 -0.28
N GLU A 102 0.47 -3.10 -0.61
CA GLU A 102 1.76 -2.43 -0.33
C GLU A 102 2.03 -2.36 1.18
N THR A 103 0.98 -2.07 1.96
CA THR A 103 1.06 -2.03 3.43
C THR A 103 1.38 -3.40 4.00
N LEU A 104 0.71 -4.47 3.55
CA LEU A 104 1.00 -5.85 3.97
C LEU A 104 2.43 -6.26 3.63
N LYS A 105 2.94 -5.85 2.46
CA LYS A 105 4.33 -6.08 2.10
C LYS A 105 5.28 -5.37 3.07
N LYS A 106 5.04 -4.08 3.36
CA LYS A 106 5.84 -3.32 4.34
C LYS A 106 5.80 -3.98 5.72
N ILE A 107 4.64 -4.47 6.15
CA ILE A 107 4.48 -5.21 7.42
C ILE A 107 5.30 -6.50 7.39
N SER A 108 5.30 -7.25 6.29
CA SER A 108 6.12 -8.45 6.14
C SER A 108 7.62 -8.14 6.21
N ASP A 109 8.06 -7.04 5.59
CA ASP A 109 9.47 -6.60 5.63
C ASP A 109 9.88 -6.23 7.07
N PHE A 110 8.99 -5.59 7.83
CA PHE A 110 9.17 -5.34 9.27
C PHE A 110 9.21 -6.64 10.08
N GLN A 111 8.30 -7.57 9.85
CA GLN A 111 8.26 -8.85 10.55
C GLN A 111 9.57 -9.62 10.37
N ASN A 112 10.14 -9.59 9.17
CA ASN A 112 11.39 -10.29 8.83
C ASN A 112 12.64 -9.62 9.39
N SER A 113 12.59 -8.31 9.66
CA SER A 113 13.75 -7.55 10.17
C SER A 113 13.82 -7.47 11.70
N ILE A 114 12.72 -7.79 12.40
CA ILE A 114 12.67 -7.77 13.87
C ILE A 114 12.92 -9.17 14.45
N GLU A 115 14.10 -9.34 15.06
CA GLU A 115 14.50 -10.55 15.78
C GLU A 115 13.69 -10.73 17.09
N ASN A 116 13.43 -11.99 17.44
CA ASN A 116 12.69 -12.40 18.64
C ASN A 116 11.22 -11.95 18.69
N LEU A 117 10.64 -11.56 17.56
CA LEU A 117 9.22 -11.23 17.46
C LEU A 117 8.40 -12.52 17.22
N GLN A 118 7.63 -12.95 18.23
CA GLN A 118 6.78 -14.15 18.14
C GLN A 118 5.35 -13.86 17.69
N VAL A 119 4.97 -12.59 17.62
CA VAL A 119 3.62 -12.12 17.28
C VAL A 119 3.56 -11.68 15.82
N ASN A 120 2.36 -11.71 15.22
CA ASN A 120 2.15 -11.29 13.85
C ASN A 120 1.79 -9.78 13.80
N LEU A 121 2.66 -8.98 13.17
CA LEU A 121 2.47 -7.52 13.07
C LEU A 121 1.17 -7.12 12.37
N VAL A 122 0.61 -7.97 11.50
CA VAL A 122 -0.66 -7.69 10.81
C VAL A 122 -1.80 -7.52 11.81
N GLU A 123 -1.76 -8.20 12.96
CA GLU A 123 -2.80 -8.10 14.00
C GLU A 123 -2.82 -6.73 14.69
N PHE A 124 -1.71 -6.00 14.65
CA PHE A 124 -1.56 -4.68 15.23
C PHE A 124 -2.05 -3.53 14.34
N GLY A 125 -2.51 -3.83 13.12
CA GLY A 125 -3.07 -2.86 12.18
C GLY A 125 -2.02 -2.27 11.23
N ARG A 126 -2.30 -1.07 10.72
CA ARG A 126 -1.44 -0.39 9.73
C ARG A 126 -0.29 0.35 10.45
N PRO A 127 0.95 0.26 9.94
CA PRO A 127 2.06 1.07 10.43
C PRO A 127 1.81 2.55 10.16
N LYS A 128 2.12 3.41 11.14
CA LYS A 128 1.96 4.87 11.07
C LYS A 128 3.28 5.58 10.78
N ILE A 129 4.30 5.26 11.58
CA ILE A 129 5.64 5.84 11.46
C ILE A 129 6.66 4.88 12.07
N ASP A 130 7.88 4.94 11.59
CA ASP A 130 9.02 4.19 12.09
C ASP A 130 10.27 5.09 12.12
N GLY A 131 11.15 4.92 13.11
CA GLY A 131 12.33 5.78 13.23
C GLY A 131 13.12 5.68 14.55
N GLU A 132 14.29 6.32 14.56
CA GLU A 132 15.18 6.36 15.72
C GLU A 132 14.80 7.48 16.71
N LEU A 133 14.68 7.11 17.99
CA LEU A 133 14.30 8.01 19.08
C LEU A 133 15.11 7.70 20.34
N LYS A 134 15.37 8.75 21.14
CA LYS A 134 15.92 8.61 22.50
C LYS A 134 14.78 8.40 23.47
N VAL A 135 14.66 7.18 23.98
CA VAL A 135 13.61 6.79 24.92
C VAL A 135 14.17 6.80 26.33
N ARG A 136 13.39 7.29 27.29
CA ARG A 136 13.65 7.21 28.73
C ARG A 136 12.45 6.55 29.39
N SER A 137 12.70 5.55 30.24
CA SER A 137 11.64 4.92 31.05
C SER A 137 11.47 5.68 32.36
N ILE A 138 10.27 5.63 32.94
CA ILE A 138 10.01 6.16 34.28
C ILE A 138 10.84 5.40 35.33
N VAL A 139 11.04 4.10 35.11
CA VAL A 139 11.80 3.22 36.02
C VAL A 139 13.31 3.38 35.80
N ASN A 140 13.74 3.60 34.56
CA ASN A 140 15.14 3.79 34.20
C ASN A 140 15.34 5.15 33.53
N GLN A 141 15.84 6.12 34.31
CA GLN A 141 16.02 7.51 33.89
C GLN A 141 17.15 7.72 32.86
N ALA A 142 17.88 6.68 32.48
CA ALA A 142 18.87 6.75 31.41
C ALA A 142 18.18 6.96 30.04
N LYS A 143 18.66 7.93 29.25
CA LYS A 143 18.25 8.07 27.84
C LYS A 143 18.90 6.95 27.05
N GLN A 144 18.12 6.22 26.26
CA GLN A 144 18.61 5.11 25.46
C GLN A 144 18.19 5.27 23.99
N ASP A 145 19.13 5.06 23.08
CA ASP A 145 18.84 5.05 21.65
C ASP A 145 18.04 3.80 21.30
N ARG A 146 16.88 4.01 20.68
CA ARG A 146 15.93 2.97 20.27
C ARG A 146 15.38 3.26 18.90
N TYR A 147 14.97 2.22 18.20
CA TYR A 147 14.21 2.30 16.98
C TYR A 147 12.76 1.93 17.29
N LEU A 148 11.80 2.76 16.92
CA LEU A 148 10.39 2.53 17.18
C LEU A 148 9.65 2.21 15.89
N PHE A 149 8.70 1.27 15.97
CA PHE A 149 7.68 1.07 14.96
C PHE A 149 6.30 1.36 15.57
N LEU A 150 5.61 2.38 15.09
CA LEU A 150 4.26 2.74 15.52
C LEU A 150 3.22 2.07 14.62
N PHE A 151 2.30 1.31 15.22
CA PHE A 151 1.14 0.70 14.59
C PHE A 151 -0.16 1.27 15.18
N ASP A 152 -1.31 0.92 14.60
CA ASP A 152 -2.63 1.34 15.11
C ASP A 152 -2.85 0.97 16.59
N LYS A 153 -2.35 -0.22 17.01
CA LYS A 153 -2.62 -0.77 18.34
C LYS A 153 -1.42 -0.79 19.28
N VAL A 154 -0.20 -0.71 18.77
CA VAL A 154 1.02 -0.87 19.57
C VAL A 154 2.16 0.04 19.12
N VAL A 155 3.11 0.29 20.02
CA VAL A 155 4.46 0.76 19.68
C VAL A 155 5.44 -0.36 19.95
N ILE A 156 6.25 -0.72 18.96
CA ILE A 156 7.30 -1.73 19.08
C ILE A 156 8.62 -1.02 19.29
N VAL A 157 9.27 -1.29 20.42
CA VAL A 157 10.54 -0.71 20.81
C VAL A 157 11.66 -1.71 20.51
N CYS A 158 12.58 -1.32 19.65
CA CYS A 158 13.69 -2.15 19.21
C CYS A 158 15.04 -1.49 19.48
N LYS A 159 16.10 -2.31 19.56
CA LYS A 159 17.49 -1.87 19.47
C LYS A 159 18.02 -2.24 18.08
N ARG A 160 18.48 -1.26 17.31
CA ARG A 160 19.04 -1.49 15.98
C ARG A 160 20.37 -2.27 16.07
N LYS A 161 20.54 -3.28 15.22
CA LYS A 161 21.75 -4.11 15.04
C LYS A 161 22.07 -4.20 13.54
N GLY A 162 22.69 -3.15 12.99
CA GLY A 162 22.90 -3.04 11.54
C GLY A 162 21.57 -2.83 10.81
N ASP A 163 21.22 -3.79 9.95
CA ASP A 163 19.95 -3.80 9.19
C ASP A 163 18.81 -4.53 9.93
N ASN A 164 19.13 -5.26 11.01
CA ASN A 164 18.15 -5.95 11.84
C ASN A 164 17.80 -5.16 13.10
N PHE A 165 16.68 -5.55 13.71
CA PHE A 165 16.14 -4.94 14.92
C PHE A 165 15.97 -6.00 16.01
N GLU A 166 16.51 -5.76 17.19
CA GLU A 166 16.29 -6.62 18.35
C GLU A 166 15.12 -6.07 19.18
N LEU A 167 14.04 -6.86 19.30
CA LEU A 167 12.90 -6.50 20.12
C LEU A 167 13.30 -6.27 21.59
N LYS A 168 12.83 -5.16 22.18
CA LYS A 168 13.00 -4.84 23.60
C LYS A 168 11.69 -4.79 24.36
N GLU A 169 10.67 -4.20 23.76
CA GLU A 169 9.37 -4.01 24.42
C GLU A 169 8.28 -3.81 23.38
N ILE A 170 7.06 -4.23 23.70
CA ILE A 170 5.84 -3.92 22.94
C ILE A 170 4.91 -3.17 23.89
N ILE A 171 4.52 -1.97 23.48
CA ILE A 171 3.67 -1.07 24.28
C ILE A 171 2.28 -1.06 23.65
N GLU A 172 1.29 -1.60 24.36
CA GLU A 172 -0.10 -1.58 23.90
C GLU A 172 -0.74 -0.21 24.08
N LEU A 173 -1.13 0.43 22.98
CA LEU A 173 -1.66 1.79 22.99
C LEU A 173 -3.01 1.90 23.70
N LEU A 174 -3.76 0.80 23.81
CA LEU A 174 -5.05 0.76 24.51
C LEU A 174 -4.92 1.20 25.98
N TYR A 175 -3.78 0.93 26.62
CA TYR A 175 -3.54 1.24 28.03
C TYR A 175 -2.66 2.48 28.25
N HIS A 176 -2.30 3.18 27.18
CA HIS A 176 -1.39 4.34 27.24
C HIS A 176 -2.09 5.60 26.72
N LYS A 177 -1.70 6.75 27.27
CA LYS A 177 -2.16 8.06 26.79
C LYS A 177 -0.94 8.93 26.50
N MET A 178 -1.04 9.72 25.45
CA MET A 178 -0.04 10.74 25.17
C MET A 178 -0.29 11.97 26.06
N SER A 179 0.78 12.47 26.66
CA SER A 179 0.78 13.73 27.40
C SER A 179 2.02 14.51 27.00
N ASP A 180 1.84 15.75 26.58
CA ASP A 180 2.96 16.64 26.30
C ASP A 180 3.47 17.24 27.61
N ASP A 181 4.73 16.97 27.96
CA ASP A 181 5.41 17.67 29.05
C ASP A 181 6.21 18.86 28.47
N PRO A 182 5.74 20.11 28.64
CA PRO A 182 6.40 21.29 28.10
C PRO A 182 7.79 21.55 28.72
N THR A 183 8.13 20.88 29.82
CA THR A 183 9.39 21.09 30.55
C THR A 183 10.60 20.50 29.84
N TYR A 184 10.42 19.47 29.00
CA TYR A 184 11.51 18.74 28.32
C TYR A 184 11.84 19.24 26.91
N ASN A 185 11.01 20.11 26.31
CA ASN A 185 11.24 20.65 24.96
C ASN A 185 12.38 21.70 24.87
N LYS A 186 13.08 21.98 25.97
CA LYS A 186 14.18 22.97 26.02
C LYS A 186 15.52 22.43 25.50
N ASP A 187 15.67 21.11 25.32
CA ASP A 187 16.93 20.48 24.90
C ASP A 187 17.19 20.53 23.37
N ILE A 188 16.26 21.05 22.55
CA ILE A 188 16.38 21.08 21.06
C ILE A 188 16.77 22.47 20.51
N LYS A 189 17.20 23.40 21.37
CA LYS A 189 17.80 24.67 20.93
C LYS A 189 19.24 24.79 21.41
N LYS A 190 20.17 24.23 20.64
CA LYS A 190 21.56 24.71 20.53
C LYS A 190 22.21 24.18 19.26
#